data_AF-A0A1D6QE47-F1
#
_entry.id   AF-A0A1D6QE47-F1
#
_cell.length_a   1.000
_cell.length_b   1.000
_cell.length_c   1.000
_cell.angle_alpha   90.00
_cell.angle_beta   90.00
_cell.angle_gamma   90.00
#
_symmetry.space_group_name_H-M   'P 1'
#
loop_
_entity.id
_entity.type
_entity.pdbx_description
1 polymer ?
#
loop_
_entity_poly.entity_id
_entity_poly.type
_entity_poly.pdbx_seq_one_letter_code
_entity_poly.pdbx_strand_id
1 'polypeptide(L)'
;MDGGIVGFAMACSNTFGLVTGAFLLGFGLSEIPRNIWKNAYWSHRQKVLSHRVAKMAVKLDNAHQEYSNAIVVAQATSNQMSKRDILRPYMDIIDNMLSQMLREDPSFKPSGGRFGENDMDYDTDDKSMATLRRQLRRAHEEYYRGKSEYMTCVMEALKLEDTIKNYERRDASGWKYVSSFRDRRSGTLGPILDTIEFIWQCILRKQLQKAFAVILGCMSAAILLAEATLLPSVDLSLFSILIKVVGKQEVLVQVAAFVPLMYMFICTYYSLFKIGMLMFYSLTPRQTSSVSLLMICS
;
A
#
# COMPACT_ATOMS: atom_id res chain seq x y z
N MET A 1 35.33 36.76 4.48
CA MET A 1 35.60 35.30 4.51
C MET A 1 34.32 34.47 4.33
N ASP A 2 33.12 35.06 4.45
CA ASP A 2 31.85 34.31 4.46
C ASP A 2 31.38 33.80 3.09
N GLY A 3 31.78 34.44 1.99
CA GLY A 3 31.39 34.01 0.63
C GLY A 3 32.01 32.66 0.20
N GLY A 4 33.18 32.30 0.74
CA GLY A 4 33.84 31.03 0.41
C GLY A 4 33.18 29.81 1.08
N ILE A 5 32.70 29.99 2.33
CA ILE A 5 32.02 28.93 3.08
C ILE A 5 30.64 28.68 2.47
N VAL A 6 29.91 29.74 2.10
CA VAL A 6 28.60 29.61 1.43
C VAL A 6 28.75 28.97 0.04
N GLY A 7 29.78 29.36 -0.73
CA GLY A 7 30.08 28.75 -2.03
C GLY A 7 30.44 27.26 -1.92
N PHE A 8 31.27 26.89 -0.94
CA PHE A 8 31.61 25.50 -0.66
C PHE A 8 30.39 24.70 -0.20
N ALA A 9 29.57 25.24 0.70
CA ALA A 9 28.34 24.60 1.16
C ALA A 9 27.32 24.40 0.02
N MET A 10 27.17 25.38 -0.88
CA MET A 10 26.33 25.26 -2.07
C MET A 10 26.85 24.18 -3.03
N ALA A 11 28.17 24.11 -3.25
CA ALA A 11 28.79 23.06 -4.07
C ALA A 11 28.64 21.67 -3.45
N CYS A 12 28.82 21.53 -2.13
CA CYS A 12 28.59 20.28 -1.40
C CYS A 12 27.12 19.84 -1.45
N SER A 13 26.18 20.79 -1.31
CA SER A 13 24.75 20.50 -1.42
C SER A 13 24.37 20.00 -2.81
N ASN A 14 24.87 20.66 -3.86
CA ASN A 14 24.61 20.26 -5.25
C ASN A 14 25.22 18.89 -5.59
N THR A 15 26.46 18.64 -5.17
CA THR A 15 27.10 17.32 -5.38
C THR A 15 26.40 16.22 -4.59
N PHE A 16 26.00 16.48 -3.34
CA PHE A 16 25.20 15.54 -2.56
C PHE A 16 23.85 15.23 -3.23
N GLY A 17 23.15 16.25 -3.74
CA GLY A 17 21.89 16.09 -4.47
C GLY A 17 22.05 15.23 -5.74
N LEU A 18 23.08 15.49 -6.54
CA LEU A 18 23.38 14.70 -7.75
C LEU A 18 23.75 13.26 -7.42
N VAL A 19 24.61 13.03 -6.42
CA VAL A 19 25.01 11.69 -6.00
C VAL A 19 23.81 10.91 -5.46
N THR A 20 23.00 11.54 -4.60
CA THR A 20 21.77 10.93 -4.06
C THR A 20 20.79 10.62 -5.19
N GLY A 21 20.60 11.54 -6.13
CA GLY A 21 19.77 11.33 -7.32
C GLY A 21 20.22 10.14 -8.16
N ALA A 22 21.53 10.01 -8.41
CA ALA A 22 22.10 8.88 -9.15
C ALA A 22 21.88 7.54 -8.44
N PHE A 23 22.05 7.48 -7.12
CA PHE A 23 21.76 6.27 -6.34
C PHE A 23 20.27 5.92 -6.35
N LEU A 24 19.38 6.90 -6.19
CA LEU A 24 17.93 6.69 -6.25
C LEU A 24 17.49 6.17 -7.62
N LEU A 25 18.00 6.77 -8.70
CA LEU A 25 17.72 6.34 -10.05
C LEU A 25 18.23 4.90 -10.28
N GLY A 26 19.49 4.61 -9.91
CA GLY A 26 20.09 3.27 -10.05
C GLY A 26 19.33 2.19 -9.28
N PHE A 27 18.87 2.49 -8.07
CA PHE A 27 18.02 1.60 -7.31
C PHE A 27 16.67 1.36 -8.01
N GLY A 28 16.02 2.40 -8.52
CA GLY A 28 14.73 2.31 -9.21
C GLY A 28 14.81 1.47 -10.50
N LEU A 29 15.88 1.68 -11.28
CA LEU A 29 16.16 0.96 -12.52
C LEU A 29 16.27 -0.56 -12.30
N SER A 30 16.89 -1.00 -11.20
CA SER A 30 17.05 -2.44 -10.91
C SER A 30 15.84 -3.04 -10.20
N GLU A 31 15.24 -2.30 -9.26
CA GLU A 31 14.20 -2.83 -8.38
C GLU A 31 12.83 -2.94 -9.08
N ILE A 32 12.49 -2.03 -9.98
CA ILE A 32 11.21 -2.07 -10.73
C ILE A 32 11.05 -3.35 -11.56
N PRO A 33 11.93 -3.67 -12.53
CA PRO A 33 11.78 -4.86 -13.36
C PRO A 33 11.87 -6.14 -12.51
N ARG A 34 12.76 -6.16 -11.50
CA ARG A 34 12.91 -7.29 -10.58
C ARG A 34 11.65 -7.53 -9.75
N ASN A 35 11.01 -6.47 -9.25
CA ASN A 35 9.78 -6.58 -8.47
C ASN A 35 8.61 -7.07 -9.35
N ILE A 36 8.45 -6.54 -10.56
CA ILE A 36 7.42 -7.00 -11.51
C ILE A 36 7.65 -8.48 -11.85
N TRP A 37 8.90 -8.87 -12.13
CA TRP A 37 9.24 -10.26 -12.43
C TRP A 37 8.91 -11.20 -11.27
N LYS A 38 9.32 -10.87 -10.03
CA LYS A 38 8.99 -11.65 -8.83
C LYS A 38 7.48 -11.75 -8.59
N ASN A 39 6.74 -10.65 -8.82
CA ASN A 39 5.28 -10.62 -8.65
C ASN A 39 4.52 -11.43 -9.73
N ALA A 40 5.15 -11.71 -10.86
CA ALA A 40 4.61 -12.60 -11.89
C ALA A 40 4.70 -14.10 -11.49
N TYR A 41 5.54 -14.47 -10.52
CA TYR A 41 5.59 -15.83 -9.98
C TYR A 41 4.56 -16.02 -8.87
N TRP A 42 3.59 -16.91 -9.11
CA TRP A 42 2.51 -17.18 -8.15
C TRP A 42 3.00 -17.74 -6.82
N SER A 43 3.97 -18.65 -6.83
CA SER A 43 4.52 -19.24 -5.59
C SER A 43 5.14 -18.19 -4.67
N HIS A 44 5.90 -17.26 -5.23
CA HIS A 44 6.47 -16.14 -4.48
C HIS A 44 5.36 -15.21 -3.97
N ARG A 45 4.44 -14.81 -4.85
CA ARG A 45 3.33 -13.91 -4.51
C ARG A 45 2.43 -14.50 -3.42
N GLN A 46 2.16 -15.80 -3.46
CA GLN A 46 1.36 -16.50 -2.45
C GLN A 46 2.06 -16.51 -1.09
N LYS A 47 3.37 -16.79 -1.04
CA LYS A 47 4.15 -16.71 0.21
C LYS A 47 4.18 -15.30 0.80
N VAL A 48 4.33 -14.28 -0.03
CA VAL A 48 4.32 -12.88 0.43
C VAL A 48 2.94 -12.49 0.96
N LEU A 49 1.86 -12.85 0.24
CA LEU A 49 0.50 -12.55 0.68
C LEU A 49 0.12 -13.32 1.95
N SER A 50 0.48 -14.60 2.08
CA SER A 50 0.20 -15.37 3.29
C SER A 50 0.89 -14.78 4.52
N HIS A 51 2.16 -14.40 4.37
CA HIS A 51 2.89 -13.71 5.44
C HIS A 51 2.27 -12.34 5.77
N ARG A 52 1.85 -11.58 4.75
CA ARG A 52 1.16 -10.29 4.94
C ARG A 52 -0.17 -10.46 5.67
N VAL A 53 -0.97 -11.46 5.32
CA VAL A 53 -2.24 -11.78 5.98
C VAL A 53 -1.99 -12.13 7.44
N ALA A 54 -1.01 -12.98 7.75
CA ALA A 54 -0.64 -13.31 9.12
C ALA A 54 -0.23 -12.06 9.92
N LYS A 55 0.60 -11.19 9.35
CA LYS A 55 1.01 -9.92 9.98
C LYS A 55 -0.17 -8.98 10.22
N MET A 56 -1.10 -8.88 9.27
CA MET A 56 -2.29 -8.05 9.43
C MET A 56 -3.28 -8.64 10.43
N ALA A 57 -3.38 -9.97 10.53
CA ALA A 57 -4.20 -10.63 11.53
C ALA A 57 -3.74 -10.28 12.96
N VAL A 58 -2.43 -10.36 13.22
CA VAL A 58 -1.85 -9.97 14.52
C VAL A 58 -2.11 -8.49 14.83
N LYS A 59 -1.96 -7.60 13.84
CA LYS A 59 -2.28 -6.17 14.03
C LYS A 59 -3.76 -5.93 14.34
N LEU A 60 -4.65 -6.65 13.65
CA LEU A 60 -6.09 -6.55 13.88
C LEU A 60 -6.47 -7.06 15.27
N ASP A 61 -5.85 -8.15 15.73
CA ASP A 61 -6.07 -8.71 17.05
C ASP A 61 -5.64 -7.74 18.16
N ASN A 62 -4.46 -7.12 18.02
CA ASN A 62 -4.00 -6.06 18.93
C ASN A 62 -4.98 -4.87 18.97
N ALA A 63 -5.40 -4.38 17.80
CA ALA A 63 -6.36 -3.27 17.72
C ALA A 63 -7.75 -3.65 18.28
N HIS A 64 -8.16 -4.91 18.12
CA HIS A 64 -9.39 -5.43 18.71
C HIS A 64 -9.31 -5.47 20.23
N GLN A 65 -8.16 -5.86 20.80
CA GLN A 65 -7.93 -5.85 22.23
C GLN A 65 -7.91 -4.43 22.80
N GLU A 66 -7.22 -3.49 22.14
CA GLU A 66 -7.18 -2.07 22.56
C GLU A 66 -8.57 -1.43 22.53
N TYR A 67 -9.36 -1.70 21.49
CA TYR A 67 -10.73 -1.20 21.42
C TYR A 67 -11.62 -1.84 22.49
N SER A 68 -11.49 -3.15 22.74
CA SER A 68 -12.22 -3.83 23.81
C SER A 68 -11.86 -3.28 25.19
N ASN A 69 -10.57 -3.04 25.46
CA ASN A 69 -10.11 -2.42 26.70
C ASN A 69 -10.70 -1.00 26.86
N ALA A 70 -10.68 -0.17 25.82
CA ALA A 70 -11.26 1.18 25.88
C ALA A 70 -12.77 1.17 26.17
N ILE A 71 -13.51 0.18 25.64
CA ILE A 71 -14.93 -0.03 25.96
C ILE A 71 -15.11 -0.42 27.43
N VAL A 72 -14.32 -1.36 27.93
CA VAL A 72 -14.40 -1.81 29.33
C VAL A 72 -14.07 -0.69 30.30
N VAL A 73 -13.04 0.11 30.00
CA VAL A 73 -12.67 1.30 30.79
C VAL A 73 -13.82 2.30 30.79
N ALA A 74 -14.38 2.64 29.63
CA ALA A 74 -15.54 3.54 29.56
C ALA A 74 -16.73 3.01 30.40
N GLN A 75 -17.05 1.72 30.29
CA GLN A 75 -18.13 1.12 31.08
C GLN A 75 -17.83 1.12 32.59
N ALA A 76 -16.59 0.82 32.98
CA ALA A 76 -16.17 0.84 34.38
C ALA A 76 -16.25 2.25 34.97
N THR A 77 -15.79 3.26 34.23
CA THR A 77 -15.89 4.68 34.63
C THR A 77 -17.35 5.11 34.76
N SER A 78 -18.24 4.76 33.82
CA SER A 78 -19.68 5.10 33.93
C SER A 78 -20.35 4.47 35.15
N ASN A 79 -19.96 3.24 35.50
CA ASN A 79 -20.48 2.51 36.65
C ASN A 79 -19.96 3.04 37.99
N GLN A 80 -18.72 3.56 38.04
CA GLN A 80 -18.14 4.16 39.24
C GLN A 80 -18.70 5.56 39.54
N MET A 81 -19.12 6.30 38.50
CA MET A 81 -19.64 7.65 38.66
C MET A 81 -21.03 7.70 39.30
N SER A 82 -21.18 8.52 40.34
CA SER A 82 -22.48 8.80 40.95
C SER A 82 -23.42 9.54 39.99
N LYS A 83 -24.72 9.30 40.09
CA LYS A 83 -25.74 10.00 39.26
C LYS A 83 -25.81 11.51 39.51
N ARG A 84 -25.21 12.00 40.61
CA ARG A 84 -25.20 13.42 41.01
C ARG A 84 -23.87 14.12 40.70
N ASP A 85 -22.96 13.44 40.03
CA ASP A 85 -21.65 13.98 39.69
C ASP A 85 -21.76 15.11 38.64
N ILE A 86 -20.93 16.14 38.78
CA ILE A 86 -20.88 17.29 37.87
C ILE A 86 -20.47 16.84 36.46
N LEU A 87 -19.63 15.80 36.37
CA LEU A 87 -19.14 15.24 35.11
C LEU A 87 -20.12 14.26 34.43
N ARG A 88 -21.25 13.91 35.09
CA ARG A 88 -22.21 12.93 34.56
C ARG A 88 -22.70 13.24 33.14
N PRO A 89 -23.04 14.49 32.77
CA PRO A 89 -23.47 14.81 31.41
C PRO A 89 -22.40 14.51 30.35
N TYR A 90 -21.11 14.66 30.66
CA TYR A 90 -20.03 14.32 29.73
C TYR A 90 -19.92 12.81 29.53
N MET A 91 -20.09 12.03 30.61
CA MET A 91 -20.08 10.58 30.52
C MET A 91 -21.29 10.06 29.75
N ASP A 92 -22.47 10.67 29.92
CA ASP A 92 -23.66 10.29 29.14
C ASP A 92 -23.45 10.52 27.63
N ILE A 93 -22.66 11.52 27.21
CA ILE A 93 -22.26 11.69 25.80
C ILE A 93 -21.38 10.53 25.32
N ILE A 94 -20.44 10.08 26.16
CA ILE A 94 -19.56 8.93 25.85
C ILE A 94 -20.38 7.65 25.77
N ASP A 95 -21.30 7.42 26.69
CA ASP A 95 -22.18 6.24 26.71
C ASP A 95 -23.12 6.20 25.50
N ASN A 96 -23.67 7.35 25.09
CA ASN A 96 -24.46 7.45 23.87
C ASN A 96 -23.61 7.13 22.62
N MET A 97 -22.38 7.65 22.56
CA MET A 97 -21.45 7.37 21.47
C MET A 97 -21.09 5.88 21.40
N LEU A 98 -20.77 5.26 22.55
CA LEU A 98 -20.48 3.84 22.65
C LEU A 98 -21.68 2.99 22.22
N SER A 99 -22.88 3.36 22.67
CA SER A 99 -24.13 2.68 22.31
C SER A 99 -24.40 2.77 20.80
N GLN A 100 -24.14 3.92 20.18
CA GLN A 100 -24.24 4.08 18.73
C GLN A 100 -23.23 3.17 18.00
N MET A 101 -21.97 3.18 18.42
CA MET A 101 -20.92 2.35 17.80
C MET A 101 -21.22 0.85 17.88
N LEU A 102 -21.77 0.38 19.00
CA LEU A 102 -22.16 -1.03 19.17
C LEU A 102 -23.42 -1.41 18.38
N ARG A 103 -24.33 -0.45 18.14
CA ARG A 103 -25.50 -0.66 17.26
C ARG A 103 -25.11 -0.79 15.79
N GLU A 104 -24.07 -0.06 15.36
CA GLU A 104 -23.59 -0.07 13.99
C GLU A 104 -22.92 -1.41 13.62
N ASP A 105 -22.27 -2.09 14.56
CA ASP A 105 -21.69 -3.42 14.34
C ASP A 105 -22.06 -4.41 15.47
N PRO A 106 -23.22 -5.07 15.39
CA PRO A 106 -23.65 -6.05 16.38
C PRO A 106 -22.80 -7.34 16.36
N SER A 107 -21.95 -7.52 15.34
CA SER A 107 -21.04 -8.67 15.26
C SER A 107 -19.80 -8.51 16.13
N PHE A 108 -19.49 -7.27 16.54
CA PHE A 108 -18.37 -6.98 17.41
C PHE A 108 -18.66 -7.48 18.83
N LYS A 109 -17.81 -8.40 19.32
CA LYS A 109 -17.87 -8.87 20.70
C LYS A 109 -16.64 -8.34 21.43
N PRO A 110 -16.79 -7.47 22.45
CA PRO A 110 -15.65 -7.03 23.24
C PRO A 110 -15.04 -8.25 23.93
N SER A 111 -13.75 -8.48 23.69
CA SER A 111 -12.99 -9.48 24.44
C SER A 111 -12.77 -8.94 25.85
N GLY A 112 -12.99 -9.76 26.88
CA GLY A 112 -12.90 -9.32 28.28
C GLY A 112 -11.57 -8.59 28.53
N GLY A 113 -11.65 -7.30 28.85
CA GLY A 113 -10.47 -6.44 28.98
C GLY A 113 -9.62 -6.82 30.17
N ARG A 114 -8.29 -6.73 30.02
CA ARG A 114 -7.37 -6.71 31.16
C ARG A 114 -7.18 -5.25 31.55
N PHE A 115 -7.59 -4.88 32.76
CA PHE A 115 -7.32 -3.56 33.31
C PHE A 115 -5.80 -3.32 33.35
N GLY A 116 -5.33 -2.28 32.67
CA GLY A 116 -3.96 -1.79 32.83
C GLY A 116 -3.78 -1.13 34.19
N GLU A 117 -2.55 -1.10 34.68
CA GLU A 117 -2.18 -0.56 36.00
C GLU A 117 -2.53 0.93 36.18
N ASN A 118 -2.74 1.66 35.06
CA ASN A 118 -3.11 3.08 35.02
C ASN A 118 -4.59 3.33 34.64
N ASP A 119 -5.39 2.29 34.39
CA ASP A 119 -6.76 2.44 33.83
C ASP A 119 -7.83 2.83 34.86
N MET A 120 -7.47 2.88 36.15
CA MET A 120 -8.39 3.16 37.26
C MET A 120 -8.17 4.53 37.92
N ASP A 121 -7.16 5.29 37.48
CA ASP A 121 -6.81 6.60 38.03
C ASP A 121 -7.47 7.73 37.22
N TYR A 122 -8.79 7.62 37.03
CA TYR A 122 -9.56 8.72 36.47
C TYR A 122 -9.81 9.74 37.58
N ASP A 123 -8.83 10.63 37.77
CA ASP A 123 -9.05 11.89 38.46
C ASP A 123 -10.28 12.56 37.83
N THR A 124 -11.25 12.90 38.68
CA THR A 124 -12.55 13.50 38.37
C THR A 124 -12.40 14.92 37.77
N ASP A 125 -11.70 15.04 36.64
CA ASP A 125 -11.40 16.28 35.91
C ASP A 125 -11.96 16.20 34.47
N ASP A 126 -12.35 17.34 33.91
CA ASP A 126 -12.88 17.46 32.55
C ASP A 126 -11.90 16.92 31.49
N LYS A 127 -10.59 17.07 31.75
CA LYS A 127 -9.52 16.57 30.87
C LYS A 127 -9.54 15.05 30.74
N SER A 128 -9.87 14.35 31.83
CA SER A 128 -9.93 12.88 31.86
C SER A 128 -11.08 12.33 31.00
N MET A 129 -12.23 13.02 30.99
CA MET A 129 -13.37 12.67 30.14
C MET A 129 -13.06 12.93 28.65
N ALA A 130 -12.35 14.03 28.37
CA ALA A 130 -11.89 14.33 27.03
C ALA A 130 -10.86 13.31 26.52
N THR A 131 -9.93 12.84 27.36
CA THR A 131 -8.97 11.79 27.00
C THR A 131 -9.65 10.45 26.79
N LEU A 132 -10.59 10.05 27.65
CA LEU A 132 -11.37 8.82 27.50
C LEU A 132 -12.14 8.81 26.17
N ARG A 133 -12.89 9.88 25.88
CA ARG A 133 -13.62 10.02 24.61
C ARG A 133 -12.69 9.93 23.40
N ARG A 134 -11.53 10.59 23.47
CA ARG A 134 -10.54 10.59 22.39
C ARG A 134 -9.91 9.20 22.20
N GLN A 135 -9.59 8.50 23.28
CA GLN A 135 -9.03 7.16 23.26
C GLN A 135 -10.03 6.17 22.68
N LEU A 136 -11.29 6.19 23.14
CA LEU A 136 -12.35 5.33 22.62
C LEU A 136 -12.56 5.54 21.11
N ARG A 137 -12.63 6.80 20.66
CA ARG A 137 -12.78 7.12 19.23
C ARG A 137 -11.59 6.65 18.40
N ARG A 138 -10.36 6.87 18.88
CA ARG A 138 -9.14 6.42 18.20
C ARG A 138 -9.09 4.91 18.08
N ALA A 139 -9.33 4.19 19.17
CA ALA A 139 -9.31 2.73 19.18
C ALA A 139 -10.38 2.14 18.26
N HIS A 140 -11.57 2.75 18.21
CA HIS A 140 -12.61 2.41 17.24
C HIS A 140 -12.11 2.61 15.79
N GLU A 141 -11.65 3.81 15.44
CA GLU A 141 -11.17 4.14 14.09
C GLU A 141 -10.01 3.21 13.65
N GLU A 142 -9.07 2.92 14.56
CA GLU A 142 -7.93 2.02 14.30
C GLU A 142 -8.35 0.56 14.10
N TYR A 143 -9.29 0.05 14.89
CA TYR A 143 -9.85 -1.28 14.70
C TYR A 143 -10.52 -1.43 13.33
N TYR A 144 -11.40 -0.48 12.94
CA TYR A 144 -12.08 -0.54 11.64
C TYR A 144 -11.13 -0.33 10.46
N ARG A 145 -10.12 0.52 10.62
CA ARG A 145 -9.06 0.67 9.63
C ARG A 145 -8.29 -0.64 9.45
N GLY A 146 -7.88 -1.26 10.56
CA GLY A 146 -7.22 -2.57 10.55
C GLY A 146 -8.10 -3.66 9.93
N LYS A 147 -9.40 -3.68 10.23
CA LYS A 147 -10.38 -4.63 9.69
C LYS A 147 -10.49 -4.51 8.16
N SER A 148 -10.55 -3.28 7.64
CA SER A 148 -10.57 -2.99 6.19
C SER A 148 -9.28 -3.44 5.48
N GLU A 149 -8.12 -3.12 6.06
CA GLU A 149 -6.82 -3.54 5.52
C GLU A 149 -6.66 -5.06 5.51
N TYR A 150 -7.06 -5.72 6.60
CA TYR A 150 -7.05 -7.17 6.72
C TYR A 150 -7.96 -7.82 5.69
N MET A 151 -9.21 -7.36 5.57
CA MET A 151 -10.17 -7.87 4.59
C MET A 151 -9.66 -7.72 3.16
N THR A 152 -9.04 -6.59 2.83
CA THR A 152 -8.43 -6.37 1.51
C THR A 152 -7.29 -7.37 1.25
N CYS A 153 -6.39 -7.56 2.22
CA CYS A 153 -5.29 -8.52 2.11
C CYS A 153 -5.78 -9.97 1.97
N VAL A 154 -6.79 -10.37 2.74
CA VAL A 154 -7.40 -11.71 2.67
C VAL A 154 -8.09 -11.92 1.33
N MET A 155 -8.86 -10.93 0.86
CA MET A 155 -9.52 -10.97 -0.45
C MET A 155 -8.50 -11.11 -1.59
N GLU A 156 -7.36 -10.41 -1.53
CA GLU A 156 -6.29 -10.56 -2.50
C GLU A 156 -5.63 -11.95 -2.46
N ALA A 157 -5.41 -12.50 -1.26
CA ALA A 157 -4.84 -13.83 -1.07
C ALA A 157 -5.78 -14.92 -1.61
N LEU A 158 -7.07 -14.85 -1.29
CA LEU A 158 -8.08 -15.79 -1.77
C LEU A 158 -8.26 -15.72 -3.29
N LYS A 159 -8.28 -14.52 -3.88
CA LYS A 159 -8.30 -14.37 -5.35
C LYS A 159 -7.08 -15.01 -6.01
N LEU A 160 -5.89 -14.84 -5.42
CA LEU A 160 -4.69 -15.48 -5.95
C LEU A 160 -4.80 -17.02 -5.83
N GLU A 161 -5.27 -17.52 -4.70
CA GLU A 161 -5.47 -18.96 -4.48
C GLU A 161 -6.47 -19.56 -5.48
N ASP A 162 -7.59 -18.89 -5.72
CA ASP A 162 -8.56 -19.26 -6.76
C ASP A 162 -7.87 -19.33 -8.13
N THR A 163 -7.08 -18.33 -8.51
CA THR A 163 -6.38 -18.36 -9.81
C THR A 163 -5.39 -19.50 -9.96
N ILE A 164 -4.69 -19.88 -8.87
CA ILE A 164 -3.74 -21.01 -8.86
C ILE A 164 -4.51 -22.33 -8.98
N LYS A 165 -5.55 -22.53 -8.17
CA LYS A 165 -6.39 -23.75 -8.21
C LYS A 165 -7.06 -23.95 -9.57
N ASN A 166 -7.57 -22.88 -10.18
CA ASN A 166 -8.15 -22.94 -11.52
C ASN A 166 -7.10 -23.30 -12.58
N TYR A 167 -5.88 -22.78 -12.46
CA TYR A 167 -4.81 -23.13 -13.38
C TYR A 167 -4.36 -24.59 -13.25
N GLU A 168 -4.23 -25.10 -12.02
CA GLU A 168 -3.87 -26.51 -11.76
C GLU A 168 -4.96 -27.48 -12.25
N ARG A 169 -6.23 -27.10 -12.14
CA ARG A 169 -7.37 -27.92 -12.57
C ARG A 169 -7.79 -27.69 -14.03
N ARG A 170 -6.99 -26.98 -14.83
CA ARG A 170 -7.32 -26.57 -16.21
C ARG A 170 -7.86 -27.71 -17.09
N ASP A 171 -7.21 -28.87 -17.04
CA ASP A 171 -7.56 -30.01 -17.89
C ASP A 171 -8.83 -30.72 -17.40
N ALA A 172 -9.07 -30.73 -16.08
CA ALA A 172 -10.26 -31.34 -15.48
C ALA A 172 -11.51 -30.43 -15.53
N SER A 173 -11.33 -29.11 -15.49
CA SER A 173 -12.43 -28.13 -15.47
C SER A 173 -12.90 -27.70 -16.86
N GLY A 174 -12.21 -28.15 -17.93
CA GLY A 174 -12.50 -27.77 -19.30
C GLY A 174 -12.35 -26.27 -19.53
N TRP A 175 -11.31 -25.65 -18.93
CA TRP A 175 -10.98 -24.23 -19.14
C TRP A 175 -12.04 -23.22 -18.68
N LYS A 176 -12.79 -23.56 -17.62
CA LYS A 176 -13.78 -22.66 -17.00
C LYS A 176 -13.19 -22.02 -15.75
N TYR A 177 -13.29 -20.71 -15.61
CA TYR A 177 -12.90 -20.00 -14.40
C TYR A 177 -13.99 -20.15 -13.33
N VAL A 178 -13.65 -20.72 -12.18
CA VAL A 178 -14.55 -20.82 -11.02
C VAL A 178 -14.04 -19.89 -9.93
N SER A 179 -14.82 -18.85 -9.59
CA SER A 179 -14.51 -17.96 -8.48
C SER A 179 -15.27 -18.37 -7.23
N SER A 180 -14.62 -18.34 -6.08
CA SER A 180 -15.27 -18.56 -4.78
C SER A 180 -16.17 -17.39 -4.35
N PHE A 181 -16.02 -16.21 -4.98
CA PHE A 181 -16.71 -14.97 -4.61
C PHE A 181 -17.93 -14.63 -5.48
N ARG A 182 -18.18 -15.39 -6.53
CA ARG A 182 -19.21 -15.06 -7.50
C ARG A 182 -19.98 -16.30 -7.91
N ASP A 183 -21.30 -16.21 -7.83
CA ASP A 183 -22.17 -17.27 -8.28
C ASP A 183 -22.00 -17.53 -9.78
N ARG A 184 -22.16 -18.81 -10.16
CA ARG A 184 -21.99 -19.28 -11.54
C ARG A 184 -22.91 -18.47 -12.47
N ARG A 185 -22.33 -17.84 -13.49
CA ARG A 185 -23.08 -17.07 -14.48
C ARG A 185 -24.05 -18.02 -15.21
N SER A 186 -25.34 -17.74 -15.12
CA SER A 186 -26.37 -18.48 -15.86
C SER A 186 -26.56 -17.88 -17.25
N GLY A 187 -26.46 -18.70 -18.30
CA GLY A 187 -26.71 -18.30 -19.70
C GLY A 187 -25.81 -18.99 -20.73
N THR A 188 -26.22 -18.97 -22.00
CA THR A 188 -25.53 -19.62 -23.14
C THR A 188 -24.16 -19.00 -23.46
N LEU A 189 -23.95 -17.72 -23.13
CA LEU A 189 -22.67 -17.00 -23.26
C LEU A 189 -21.76 -17.14 -22.02
N GLY A 190 -22.28 -17.69 -20.92
CA GLY A 190 -21.54 -17.90 -19.68
C GLY A 190 -20.23 -18.67 -19.88
N PRO A 191 -20.23 -19.82 -20.57
CA PRO A 191 -19.03 -20.63 -20.77
C PRO A 191 -17.92 -19.91 -21.55
N ILE A 192 -18.28 -19.13 -22.57
CA ILE A 192 -17.32 -18.40 -23.40
C ILE A 192 -16.67 -17.28 -22.58
N LEU A 193 -17.47 -16.54 -21.82
CA LEU A 193 -16.98 -15.48 -20.94
C LEU A 193 -16.07 -16.05 -19.83
N ASP A 194 -16.41 -17.22 -19.27
CA ASP A 194 -15.60 -17.88 -18.25
C ASP A 194 -14.25 -18.37 -18.81
N THR A 195 -14.22 -18.82 -20.07
CA THR A 195 -12.96 -19.19 -20.76
C THR A 195 -12.11 -17.98 -21.11
N ILE A 196 -12.72 -16.88 -21.58
CA ILE A 196 -12.01 -15.62 -21.82
C ILE A 196 -11.44 -15.07 -20.50
N GLU A 197 -12.23 -15.09 -19.43
CA GLU A 197 -11.80 -14.64 -18.09
C GLU A 197 -10.65 -15.53 -17.56
N PHE A 198 -10.72 -16.84 -17.78
CA PHE A 198 -9.62 -17.76 -17.47
C PHE A 198 -8.35 -17.42 -18.24
N ILE A 199 -8.42 -17.27 -19.57
CA ILE A 199 -7.27 -16.94 -20.42
C ILE A 199 -6.66 -15.60 -19.98
N TRP A 200 -7.50 -14.60 -19.73
CA TRP A 200 -7.09 -13.28 -19.28
C TRP A 200 -6.35 -13.34 -17.94
N GLN A 201 -6.97 -13.93 -16.91
CA GLN A 201 -6.46 -13.90 -15.54
C GLN A 201 -5.30 -14.85 -15.31
N CYS A 202 -5.37 -16.08 -15.83
CA CYS A 202 -4.39 -17.13 -15.54
C CYS A 202 -3.20 -17.12 -16.50
N ILE A 203 -3.38 -16.75 -17.77
CA ILE A 203 -2.31 -16.86 -18.78
C ILE A 203 -1.82 -15.48 -19.21
N LEU A 204 -2.70 -14.65 -19.77
CA LEU A 204 -2.32 -13.41 -20.44
C LEU A 204 -1.73 -12.40 -19.45
N ARG A 205 -2.34 -12.19 -18.28
CA ARG A 205 -1.82 -11.28 -17.26
C ARG A 205 -0.40 -11.62 -16.82
N LYS A 206 -0.10 -12.90 -16.61
CA LYS A 206 1.23 -13.37 -16.21
C LYS A 206 2.27 -13.11 -17.30
N GLN A 207 1.92 -13.42 -18.56
CA GLN A 207 2.82 -13.22 -19.68
C GLN A 207 3.05 -11.74 -19.97
N LEU A 208 2.01 -10.92 -19.90
CA LEU A 208 2.13 -9.46 -19.98
C LEU A 208 3.08 -8.93 -18.90
N GLN A 209 2.91 -9.32 -17.64
CA GLN A 209 3.81 -8.87 -16.56
C GLN A 209 5.27 -9.27 -16.80
N LYS A 210 5.52 -10.49 -17.30
CA LYS A 210 6.88 -10.92 -17.66
C LYS A 210 7.44 -10.12 -18.84
N ALA A 211 6.65 -9.92 -19.90
CA ALA A 211 7.05 -9.14 -21.05
C ALA A 211 7.37 -7.69 -20.65
N PHE A 212 6.53 -7.06 -19.84
CA PHE A 212 6.77 -5.73 -19.28
C PHE A 212 8.06 -5.68 -18.44
N ALA A 213 8.31 -6.67 -17.59
CA ALA A 213 9.54 -6.73 -16.81
C ALA A 213 10.80 -6.86 -17.69
N VAL A 214 10.74 -7.63 -18.78
CA VAL A 214 11.84 -7.76 -19.75
C VAL A 214 12.07 -6.45 -20.49
N ILE A 215 11.00 -5.83 -21.01
CA ILE A 215 11.08 -4.55 -21.73
C ILE A 215 11.69 -3.47 -20.82
N LEU A 216 11.21 -3.35 -19.58
CA LEU A 216 11.74 -2.40 -18.62
C LEU A 216 13.20 -2.72 -18.27
N GLY A 217 13.56 -3.99 -18.06
CA GLY A 217 14.95 -4.39 -17.82
C GLY A 217 15.89 -4.07 -18.98
N CYS A 218 15.46 -4.29 -20.21
CA CYS A 218 16.20 -3.88 -21.41
C CYS A 218 16.36 -2.35 -21.46
N MET A 219 15.31 -1.60 -21.12
CA MET A 219 15.37 -0.14 -21.05
C MET A 219 16.33 0.35 -19.97
N SER A 220 16.35 -0.28 -18.79
CA SER A 220 17.32 0.01 -17.73
C SER A 220 18.75 -0.24 -18.19
N ALA A 221 19.00 -1.36 -18.88
CA ALA A 221 20.32 -1.68 -19.43
C ALA A 221 20.74 -0.67 -20.50
N ALA A 222 19.81 -0.24 -21.37
CA ALA A 222 20.08 0.79 -22.39
C ALA A 222 20.42 2.14 -21.76
N ILE A 223 19.76 2.53 -20.67
CA ILE A 223 20.07 3.75 -19.92
C ILE A 223 21.45 3.66 -19.27
N LEU A 224 21.76 2.56 -18.58
CA LEU A 224 23.07 2.36 -17.96
C LEU A 224 24.19 2.34 -19.00
N LEU A 225 23.94 1.75 -20.17
CA LEU A 225 24.91 1.76 -21.27
C LEU A 225 25.10 3.17 -21.84
N ALA A 226 24.02 3.96 -21.96
CA ALA A 226 24.11 5.35 -22.41
C ALA A 226 24.94 6.20 -21.45
N GLU A 227 24.74 6.06 -20.14
CA GLU A 227 25.54 6.74 -19.10
C GLU A 227 27.01 6.29 -19.12
N ALA A 228 27.26 4.97 -19.22
CA ALA A 228 28.62 4.43 -19.28
C ALA A 228 29.38 4.85 -20.54
N THR A 229 28.67 5.10 -21.64
CA THR A 229 29.24 5.54 -22.92
C THR A 229 29.45 7.06 -22.99
N LEU A 230 28.94 7.83 -22.02
CA LEU A 230 29.12 9.28 -21.97
C LEU A 230 30.57 9.69 -21.58
N LEU A 231 31.31 8.78 -20.94
CA LEU A 231 32.70 8.96 -20.50
C LEU A 231 33.76 8.63 -21.58
N PRO A 232 33.67 7.52 -22.33
CA PRO A 232 34.52 7.29 -23.49
C PRO A 232 33.90 7.96 -24.72
N SER A 233 34.68 8.80 -25.42
CA SER A 233 34.30 9.54 -26.64
C SER A 233 34.07 8.63 -27.85
N VAL A 234 33.10 7.72 -27.78
CA VAL A 234 32.69 6.82 -28.85
C VAL A 234 31.16 6.80 -28.91
N ASP A 235 30.62 7.33 -30.01
CA ASP A 235 29.18 7.46 -30.27
C ASP A 235 28.48 6.11 -30.53
N LEU A 236 28.37 5.27 -29.49
CA LEU A 236 27.65 3.98 -29.54
C LEU A 236 26.43 3.96 -28.60
N SER A 237 25.85 5.12 -28.31
CA SER A 237 24.57 5.19 -27.59
C SER A 237 23.45 4.54 -28.43
N LEU A 238 22.78 3.52 -27.88
CA LEU A 238 21.63 2.85 -28.49
C LEU A 238 20.54 3.84 -28.91
N PHE A 239 20.45 4.99 -28.24
CA PHE A 239 19.55 6.09 -28.62
C PHE A 239 19.96 6.74 -29.94
N SER A 240 21.25 6.89 -30.22
CA SER A 240 21.74 7.45 -31.50
C SER A 240 21.46 6.49 -32.68
N ILE A 241 21.57 5.17 -32.45
CA ILE A 241 21.19 4.14 -33.44
C ILE A 241 19.66 4.10 -33.63
N LEU A 242 18.87 4.15 -32.55
CA LEU A 242 17.41 4.20 -32.61
C LEU A 242 16.92 5.45 -33.36
N ILE A 243 17.51 6.61 -33.10
CA ILE A 243 17.21 7.88 -33.78
C ILE A 243 17.61 7.83 -35.26
N LYS A 244 18.76 7.22 -35.61
CA LYS A 244 19.16 7.02 -37.02
C LYS A 244 18.21 6.10 -37.79
N VAL A 245 17.70 5.03 -37.15
CA VAL A 245 16.72 4.11 -37.76
C VAL A 245 15.33 4.76 -37.89
N VAL A 246 14.97 5.63 -36.94
CA VAL A 246 13.68 6.35 -36.89
C VAL A 246 13.71 7.67 -37.67
N GLY A 247 14.86 8.07 -38.23
CA GLY A 247 15.21 9.40 -38.74
C GLY A 247 14.45 9.95 -39.95
N LYS A 248 13.20 9.54 -40.19
CA LYS A 248 12.35 10.08 -41.27
C LYS A 248 11.15 10.90 -40.79
N GLN A 249 10.80 10.89 -39.50
CA GLN A 249 9.74 11.74 -38.94
C GLN A 249 10.18 12.35 -37.61
N GLU A 250 10.20 13.67 -37.54
CA GLU A 250 10.59 14.44 -36.35
C GLU A 250 9.77 14.07 -35.10
N VAL A 251 8.47 13.79 -35.29
CA VAL A 251 7.55 13.39 -34.21
C VAL A 251 7.94 12.03 -33.61
N LEU A 252 8.35 11.05 -34.43
CA LEU A 252 8.74 9.73 -33.93
C LEU A 252 10.05 9.80 -33.12
N VAL A 253 10.99 10.66 -33.53
CA VAL A 253 12.23 10.91 -32.79
C VAL A 253 11.93 11.51 -31.42
N GLN A 254 11.03 12.50 -31.35
CA GLN A 254 10.64 13.13 -30.09
C GLN A 254 9.94 12.15 -29.14
N VAL A 255 9.02 11.32 -29.64
CA VAL A 255 8.34 10.28 -28.84
C VAL A 255 9.33 9.22 -28.36
N ALA A 256 10.28 8.79 -29.20
CA ALA A 256 11.29 7.81 -28.83
C ALA A 256 12.25 8.33 -27.74
N ALA A 257 12.59 9.62 -27.74
CA ALA A 257 13.39 10.25 -26.69
C ALA A 257 12.61 10.47 -25.39
N PHE A 258 11.29 10.67 -25.47
CA PHE A 258 10.44 10.89 -24.30
C PHE A 258 10.25 9.64 -23.44
N VAL A 259 10.15 8.45 -24.05
CA VAL A 259 9.89 7.20 -23.34
C VAL A 259 10.97 6.87 -22.27
N PRO A 260 12.29 6.92 -22.58
CA PRO A 260 13.35 6.74 -21.59
C PRO A 260 13.37 7.80 -20.51
N LEU A 261 13.13 9.08 -20.86
CA LEU A 261 13.08 10.18 -19.89
C LEU A 261 11.94 9.98 -18.88
N MET A 262 10.76 9.61 -19.37
CA MET A 262 9.63 9.27 -18.50
C MET A 262 9.94 8.05 -17.61
N TYR A 263 10.63 7.05 -18.15
CA TYR A 263 11.04 5.90 -17.36
C TYR A 263 12.06 6.28 -16.26
N MET A 264 13.04 7.13 -16.55
CA MET A 264 13.96 7.66 -15.53
C MET A 264 13.21 8.41 -14.43
N PHE A 265 12.25 9.27 -14.80
CA PHE A 265 11.40 9.99 -13.85
C PHE A 265 10.65 9.03 -12.92
N ILE A 266 9.96 8.02 -13.50
CA ILE A 266 9.24 7.01 -12.73
C ILE A 266 10.19 6.25 -11.78
N CYS A 267 11.40 5.91 -12.23
CA CYS A 267 12.39 5.22 -11.40
C CYS A 267 12.79 6.04 -10.17
N THR A 268 13.12 7.32 -10.37
CA THR A 268 13.51 8.22 -9.27
C THR A 268 12.38 8.40 -8.27
N TYR A 269 11.14 8.63 -8.75
CA TYR A 269 9.98 8.76 -7.88
C TYR A 269 9.65 7.47 -7.14
N TYR A 270 9.70 6.32 -7.81
CA TYR A 270 9.46 5.03 -7.16
C TYR A 270 10.44 4.78 -6.01
N SER A 271 11.73 5.08 -6.22
CA SER A 271 12.76 4.98 -5.19
C SER A 271 12.48 5.94 -4.03
N LEU A 272 12.15 7.19 -4.34
CA LEU A 272 11.80 8.21 -3.35
C LEU A 272 10.59 7.78 -2.51
N PHE A 273 9.52 7.29 -3.15
CA PHE A 273 8.34 6.80 -2.45
C PHE A 273 8.64 5.56 -1.61
N LYS A 274 9.44 4.61 -2.11
CA LYS A 274 9.76 3.41 -1.32
C LYS A 274 10.57 3.74 -0.07
N ILE A 275 11.45 4.73 -0.14
CA ILE A 275 12.22 5.25 1.00
C ILE A 275 11.34 6.16 1.89
N GLY A 276 10.49 6.99 1.31
CA GLY A 276 9.60 7.93 2.02
C GLY A 276 8.41 7.25 2.70
N MET A 277 7.90 6.15 2.15
CA MET A 277 6.85 5.32 2.76
C MET A 277 7.37 4.56 3.98
N LEU A 278 8.69 4.32 4.08
CA LEU A 278 9.33 3.85 5.31
C LEU A 278 9.45 4.95 6.37
N MET A 279 9.33 6.22 5.97
CA MET A 279 9.49 7.37 6.87
C MET A 279 8.16 7.95 7.38
N PHE A 280 7.09 8.11 6.58
CA PHE A 280 5.93 8.91 7.07
C PHE A 280 4.50 8.58 6.59
N TYR A 281 4.23 7.72 5.59
CA TYR A 281 2.87 7.67 4.99
C TYR A 281 2.34 6.25 4.72
N SER A 282 1.23 5.87 5.39
CA SER A 282 0.39 4.75 4.97
C SER A 282 -0.98 5.27 4.49
N LEU A 283 -1.23 5.21 3.19
CA LEU A 283 -2.56 5.49 2.62
C LEU A 283 -3.44 4.25 2.76
N THR A 284 -4.36 4.26 3.73
CA THR A 284 -5.32 3.18 3.91
C THR A 284 -6.62 3.47 3.15
N PRO A 285 -7.08 2.57 2.26
CA PRO A 285 -8.35 2.75 1.57
C PRO A 285 -9.55 2.76 2.54
N ARG A 286 -10.47 3.72 2.33
CA ARG A 286 -11.70 4.02 3.11
C ARG A 286 -11.55 4.70 4.47
N GLN A 287 -10.35 4.84 5.02
CA GLN A 287 -10.13 5.47 6.34
C GLN A 287 -8.83 6.28 6.33
N THR A 288 -8.70 7.22 5.39
CA THR A 288 -7.54 8.12 5.32
C THR A 288 -7.76 9.31 6.26
N SER A 289 -6.82 9.55 7.18
CA SER A 289 -6.89 10.71 8.06
C SER A 289 -6.71 12.00 7.25
N SER A 290 -7.43 13.05 7.62
CA SER A 290 -7.38 14.35 6.93
C SER A 290 -5.96 14.93 6.90
N VAL A 291 -5.14 14.61 7.92
CA VAL A 291 -3.74 15.06 8.05
C VAL A 291 -2.84 14.40 7.00
N SER A 292 -3.03 13.11 6.71
CA SER A 292 -2.28 12.42 5.66
C SER A 292 -2.66 12.89 4.26
N LEU A 293 -3.88 13.39 4.05
CA LEU A 293 -4.29 14.01 2.79
C LEU A 293 -3.71 15.43 2.62
N LEU A 294 -3.70 16.22 3.69
CA LEU A 294 -3.29 17.63 3.64
C LEU A 294 -1.80 17.79 3.26
N MET A 295 -0.91 16.90 3.73
CA MET A 295 0.52 16.97 3.40
C MET A 295 0.90 16.37 2.03
N ILE A 296 0.01 15.62 1.37
CA ILE A 296 0.24 15.15 -0.02
C ILE A 296 -0.14 16.25 -1.02
N CYS A 297 -0.98 17.20 -0.63
CA CYS A 297 -1.41 18.34 -1.44
C CYS A 297 -0.59 19.63 -1.22
N SER A 298 0.41 19.62 -0.33
CA SER A 298 1.36 20.73 -0.12
C SER A 298 2.69 20.45 -0.80
#